data_AF-A0A1X7TH34-F1
#
_entry.id   AF-A0A1X7TH34-F1
#
_cell.length_a   1.000
_cell.length_b   1.000
_cell.length_c   1.000
_cell.angle_alpha   90.00
_cell.angle_beta   90.00
_cell.angle_gamma   90.00
#
_symmetry.space_group_name_H-M   'P 1'
#
loop_
_entity.id
_entity.type
_entity.pdbx_description
1 polymer ?
#
loop_
_entity_poly.entity_id
_entity_poly.type
_entity_poly.pdbx_seq_one_letter_code
_entity_poly.pdbx_strand_id
1 'polypeptide(L)'
;MAEAPGDSGESDYEPAEELEDESPNDVIEEDHEYLRHHIATLKMDDAVLEPGILKTFEDYLELGGESINAIRYLSSGYKGLPLMINVLVDWLHFAGCRRKDIQTLVEEHIKTLIIKDFDPKKADLIFTEEGSTPSWLEEMICFQTWRELFYQLTDQYPDCLMLKFTMKLIADAGYQGEITSASSAAHQPEVFCGLIKTLLTDIITASSPNEMEESLKEFCVSYMYDMYCMI
;
A
#
# COMPACT_ATOMS: atom_id res chain seq x y z
N MET A 1 -21.22 -81.24 13.01
CA MET A 1 -20.23 -80.19 13.31
C MET A 1 -20.06 -79.40 12.04
N ALA A 2 -20.39 -78.12 12.09
CA ALA A 2 -20.67 -77.26 10.95
C ALA A 2 -19.40 -76.65 10.35
N GLU A 3 -19.31 -76.64 9.02
CA GLU A 3 -18.40 -75.82 8.22
C GLU A 3 -19.17 -74.63 7.64
N ALA A 4 -18.62 -73.42 7.81
CA ALA A 4 -18.79 -72.20 7.00
C ALA A 4 -18.04 -71.03 7.69
N PRO A 5 -17.74 -69.91 7.02
CA PRO A 5 -17.28 -69.73 5.65
C PRO A 5 -16.03 -68.81 5.59
N GLY A 6 -15.40 -68.72 4.42
CA GLY A 6 -14.43 -67.66 4.14
C GLY A 6 -15.12 -66.29 4.12
N ASP A 7 -14.49 -65.29 4.73
CA ASP A 7 -14.87 -63.90 4.60
C ASP A 7 -13.62 -63.01 4.56
N SER A 8 -13.67 -62.12 3.58
CA SER A 8 -12.83 -60.99 3.24
C SER A 8 -12.30 -60.20 4.44
N GLY A 9 -10.99 -59.98 4.44
CA GLY A 9 -10.33 -58.99 5.30
C GLY A 9 -9.28 -58.26 4.47
N GLU A 10 -9.76 -57.41 3.57
CA GLU A 10 -8.97 -56.38 2.90
C GLU A 10 -8.43 -55.47 4.00
N SER A 11 -7.14 -55.56 4.31
CA SER A 11 -6.52 -54.70 5.31
C SER A 11 -6.34 -53.32 4.69
N ASP A 12 -7.18 -52.37 5.10
CA ASP A 12 -7.01 -50.94 4.87
C ASP A 12 -5.62 -50.52 5.37
N TYR A 13 -4.66 -50.41 4.44
CA TYR A 13 -3.44 -49.66 4.67
C TYR A 13 -3.81 -48.18 4.59
N GLU A 14 -4.05 -47.54 5.73
CA GLU A 14 -3.95 -46.08 5.84
C GLU A 14 -2.50 -45.69 5.48
N PRO A 15 -2.27 -44.85 4.46
CA PRO A 15 -0.94 -44.30 4.22
C PRO A 15 -0.59 -43.43 5.43
N ALA A 16 0.48 -43.78 6.12
CA ALA A 16 1.10 -42.89 7.09
C ALA A 16 1.40 -41.56 6.37
N GLU A 17 0.87 -40.46 6.90
CA GLU A 17 1.30 -39.12 6.49
C GLU A 17 2.81 -39.05 6.66
N GLU A 18 3.53 -39.02 5.53
CA GLU A 18 4.95 -38.73 5.49
C GLU A 18 5.10 -37.29 6.01
N LEU A 19 5.42 -37.16 7.31
CA LEU A 19 6.03 -35.94 7.83
C LEU A 19 7.33 -35.77 7.05
N GLU A 20 7.34 -34.79 6.14
CA GLU A 20 8.56 -34.32 5.49
C GLU A 20 9.52 -33.85 6.61
N ASP A 21 10.42 -34.73 7.04
CA ASP A 21 11.53 -34.42 7.93
C ASP A 21 12.44 -33.46 7.14
N GLU A 22 12.25 -32.15 7.33
CA GLU A 22 13.20 -31.14 6.86
C GLU A 22 14.59 -31.53 7.37
N SER A 23 15.50 -31.78 6.43
CA SER A 23 16.87 -32.18 6.74
C SER A 23 17.49 -31.12 7.65
N PRO A 24 18.14 -31.49 8.78
CA PRO A 24 18.76 -30.53 9.69
C PRO A 24 19.77 -29.59 9.02
N ASN A 25 20.25 -29.93 7.82
CA ASN A 25 21.19 -29.11 7.07
C ASN A 25 20.50 -28.00 6.25
N ASP A 26 19.23 -28.17 5.88
CA ASP A 26 18.45 -27.19 5.10
C ASP A 26 17.97 -26.05 6.03
N VAL A 27 17.54 -26.40 7.25
CA VAL A 27 17.16 -25.42 8.30
C VAL A 27 18.34 -24.52 8.72
N ILE A 28 19.56 -25.06 8.79
CA ILE A 28 20.76 -24.29 9.18
C ILE A 28 21.21 -23.32 8.07
N GLU A 29 21.02 -23.67 6.79
CA GLU A 29 21.36 -22.78 5.67
C GLU A 29 20.38 -21.61 5.59
N GLU A 30 19.08 -21.85 5.80
CA GLU A 30 18.06 -20.80 5.85
C GLU A 30 18.31 -19.80 7.00
N ASP A 31 18.53 -20.29 8.23
CA ASP A 31 18.82 -19.43 9.40
C ASP A 31 20.05 -18.53 9.18
N HIS A 32 21.08 -19.06 8.50
CA HIS A 32 22.28 -18.29 8.15
C HIS A 32 22.02 -17.23 7.07
N GLU A 33 21.09 -17.46 6.16
CA GLU A 33 20.68 -16.48 5.14
C GLU A 33 19.85 -15.36 5.75
N TYR A 34 18.86 -15.69 6.59
CA TYR A 34 18.08 -14.71 7.35
C TYR A 34 18.98 -13.82 8.22
N LEU A 35 19.92 -14.42 8.96
CA LEU A 35 20.87 -13.67 9.79
C LEU A 35 21.70 -12.67 8.95
N ARG A 36 22.13 -13.06 7.75
CA ARG A 36 22.86 -12.15 6.84
C ARG A 36 21.99 -11.01 6.34
N HIS A 37 20.72 -11.29 6.05
CA HIS A 37 19.76 -10.28 5.65
C HIS A 37 19.57 -9.24 6.76
N HIS A 38 19.32 -9.65 8.01
CA HIS A 38 19.18 -8.73 9.15
C HIS A 38 20.46 -7.92 9.39
N ILE A 39 21.65 -8.52 9.25
CA ILE A 39 22.92 -7.78 9.35
C ILE A 39 23.04 -6.72 8.24
N ALA A 40 22.61 -7.03 7.02
CA ALA A 40 22.64 -6.07 5.91
C ALA A 40 21.72 -4.88 6.21
N THR A 41 20.50 -5.14 6.70
CA THR A 41 19.53 -4.11 7.10
C THR A 41 20.07 -3.23 8.23
N LEU A 42 20.67 -3.81 9.28
CA LEU A 42 21.26 -3.07 10.41
C LEU A 42 22.47 -2.20 10.00
N LYS A 43 23.10 -2.49 8.85
CA LYS A 43 24.24 -1.74 8.32
C LYS A 43 23.85 -0.65 7.34
N MET A 44 22.57 -0.57 6.95
CA MET A 44 22.12 0.49 6.04
C MET A 44 22.33 1.87 6.67
N ASP A 45 22.57 2.86 5.81
CA ASP A 45 22.68 4.25 6.25
C ASP A 45 21.38 4.68 6.93
N ASP A 46 21.50 5.27 8.12
CA ASP A 46 20.37 5.72 8.94
C ASP A 46 19.32 4.65 9.27
N ALA A 47 19.69 3.36 9.25
CA ALA A 47 18.81 2.24 9.62
C ALA A 47 18.14 2.40 11.01
N VAL A 48 18.79 3.12 11.94
CA VAL A 48 18.24 3.45 13.27
C VAL A 48 16.93 4.24 13.19
N LEU A 49 16.71 4.97 12.09
CA LEU A 49 15.55 5.83 11.88
C LEU A 49 14.44 5.13 11.08
N GLU A 50 14.69 3.93 10.54
CA GLU A 50 13.70 3.17 9.77
C GLU A 50 12.62 2.57 10.68
N PRO A 51 11.35 2.58 10.25
CA PRO A 51 10.28 1.93 10.99
C PRO A 51 10.53 0.42 11.06
N GLY A 52 10.41 -0.17 12.26
CA GLY A 52 10.56 -1.61 12.43
C GLY A 52 11.99 -2.10 12.72
N ILE A 53 12.98 -1.21 12.83
CA ILE A 53 14.36 -1.59 13.19
C ILE A 53 14.45 -2.38 14.51
N LEU A 54 13.54 -2.12 15.45
CA LEU A 54 13.45 -2.86 16.71
C LEU A 54 13.09 -4.32 16.48
N LYS A 55 12.14 -4.61 15.59
CA LYS A 55 11.77 -5.97 15.23
C LYS A 55 12.96 -6.68 14.55
N THR A 56 13.59 -6.02 13.58
CA THR A 56 14.80 -6.54 12.92
C THR A 56 15.94 -6.81 13.92
N PHE A 57 16.05 -5.99 14.96
CA PHE A 57 17.03 -6.17 16.04
C PHE A 57 16.67 -7.34 16.95
N GLU A 58 15.40 -7.52 17.30
CA GLU A 58 14.89 -8.67 18.06
C GLU A 58 15.12 -9.97 17.28
N ASP A 59 14.70 -10.02 16.01
CA ASP A 59 14.89 -11.16 15.10
C ASP A 59 16.40 -11.52 14.98
N TYR A 60 17.27 -10.51 14.87
CA TYR A 60 18.73 -10.71 14.82
C TYR A 60 19.28 -11.37 16.11
N LEU A 61 18.74 -11.00 17.28
CA LEU A 61 19.16 -11.60 18.54
C LEU A 61 18.64 -13.03 18.70
N GLU A 62 17.42 -13.29 18.24
CA GLU A 62 16.81 -14.63 18.26
C GLU A 62 17.58 -15.62 17.37
N LEU A 63 18.08 -15.16 16.22
CA LEU A 63 18.94 -15.93 15.30
C LEU A 63 20.40 -16.10 15.79
N GLY A 64 20.69 -15.76 17.05
CA GLY A 64 22.03 -15.95 17.65
C GLY A 64 23.03 -14.84 17.36
N GLY A 65 22.56 -13.67 16.91
CA GLY A 65 23.38 -12.49 16.69
C GLY A 65 23.94 -11.86 17.97
N GLU A 66 25.16 -11.32 17.90
CA GLU A 66 25.77 -10.62 19.03
C GLU A 66 25.27 -9.17 19.14
N SER A 67 24.63 -8.83 20.27
CA SER A 67 24.08 -7.48 20.55
C SER A 67 25.11 -6.34 20.38
N ILE A 68 26.37 -6.58 20.75
CA ILE A 68 27.46 -5.60 20.60
C ILE A 68 27.73 -5.28 19.13
N ASN A 69 27.67 -6.29 18.26
CA ASN A 69 27.91 -6.08 16.84
C ASN A 69 26.72 -5.36 16.20
N ALA A 70 25.48 -5.67 16.59
CA ALA A 70 24.31 -4.91 16.15
C ALA A 70 24.39 -3.43 16.52
N ILE A 71 24.77 -3.09 17.76
CA ILE A 71 24.98 -1.69 18.17
C ILE A 71 26.09 -1.05 17.34
N ARG A 72 27.17 -1.78 17.04
CA ARG A 72 28.27 -1.27 16.20
C ARG A 72 27.80 -1.02 14.76
N TYR A 73 27.00 -1.91 14.18
CA TYR A 73 26.44 -1.74 12.85
C TYR A 73 25.56 -0.50 12.77
N LEU A 74 24.59 -0.38 13.69
CA LEU A 74 23.69 0.75 13.79
C LEU A 74 24.43 2.08 14.02
N SER A 75 25.37 2.11 14.96
CA SER A 75 26.14 3.33 15.25
C SER A 75 27.07 3.73 14.10
N SER A 76 27.62 2.77 13.36
CA SER A 76 28.47 3.05 12.20
C SER A 76 27.69 3.56 10.98
N GLY A 77 26.43 3.14 10.82
CA GLY A 77 25.54 3.57 9.73
C GLY A 77 24.80 4.88 9.99
N TYR A 78 24.84 5.41 11.22
CA TYR A 78 24.13 6.63 11.58
C TYR A 78 24.81 7.89 10.99
N LYS A 79 24.11 8.55 10.06
CA LYS A 79 24.52 9.81 9.42
C LYS A 79 23.61 10.98 9.79
N GLY A 80 22.38 10.71 10.24
CA GLY A 80 21.38 11.68 10.65
C GLY A 80 20.81 12.49 9.48
N LEU A 81 20.77 11.95 8.26
CA LEU A 81 20.29 12.68 7.09
C LEU A 81 18.84 13.18 7.25
N PRO A 82 17.88 12.38 7.77
CA PRO A 82 16.52 12.87 8.00
C PRO A 82 16.46 14.03 9.00
N LEU A 83 17.31 14.01 10.04
CA LEU A 83 17.38 15.09 11.02
C LEU A 83 18.00 16.36 10.41
N MET A 84 18.97 16.21 9.51
CA MET A 84 19.57 17.34 8.79
C MET A 84 18.55 18.06 7.90
N ILE A 85 17.58 17.33 7.33
CA ILE A 85 16.49 17.93 6.55
C ILE A 85 15.67 18.88 7.43
N ASN A 86 15.34 18.49 8.67
CA ASN A 86 14.61 19.37 9.58
C ASN A 86 15.38 20.67 9.88
N VAL A 87 16.69 20.57 10.09
CA VAL A 87 17.56 21.76 10.27
C VAL A 87 17.57 22.64 9.02
N LEU A 88 17.62 22.04 7.83
CA LEU A 88 17.52 22.76 6.57
C LEU A 88 16.18 23.49 6.41
N VAL A 89 15.07 22.84 6.78
CA VAL A 89 13.74 23.47 6.78
C VAL A 89 13.71 24.68 7.70
N ASP A 90 14.31 24.59 8.89
CA ASP A 90 14.42 25.72 9.82
C ASP A 90 15.29 26.85 9.27
N TRP A 91 16.39 26.53 8.57
CA TRP A 91 17.24 27.54 7.93
C TRP A 91 16.53 28.22 6.76
N LEU A 92 15.81 27.47 5.94
CA LEU A 92 14.98 28.02 4.86
C LEU A 92 13.89 28.92 5.45
N HIS A 93 13.30 28.52 6.58
CA HIS A 93 12.35 29.37 7.28
C HIS A 93 12.98 30.67 7.78
N PHE A 94 14.18 30.60 8.37
CA PHE A 94 14.94 31.77 8.79
C PHE A 94 15.32 32.70 7.63
N ALA A 95 15.62 32.14 6.46
CA ALA A 95 15.92 32.89 5.24
C ALA A 95 14.69 33.60 4.62
N GLY A 96 13.50 33.43 5.19
CA GLY A 96 12.27 34.10 4.78
C GLY A 96 11.31 33.22 3.98
N CYS A 97 11.61 31.94 3.77
CA CYS A 97 10.66 31.01 3.15
C CYS A 97 9.54 30.66 4.13
N ARG A 98 8.29 30.63 3.66
CA ARG A 98 7.17 30.20 4.49
C ARG A 98 7.20 28.69 4.61
N ARG A 99 6.97 28.14 5.80
CA ARG A 99 6.94 26.68 6.01
C ARG A 99 5.94 25.96 5.11
N LYS A 100 4.81 26.60 4.80
CA LYS A 100 3.82 26.05 3.86
C LYS A 100 4.39 25.86 2.46
N ASP A 101 5.15 26.84 1.96
CA ASP A 101 5.74 26.77 0.61
C ASP A 101 6.81 25.65 0.54
N ILE A 102 7.59 25.47 1.61
CA ILE A 102 8.57 24.38 1.72
C ILE A 102 7.86 23.03 1.78
N GLN A 103 6.79 22.91 2.56
CA GLN A 103 6.00 21.69 2.65
C GLN A 103 5.41 21.31 1.29
N THR A 104 4.78 22.26 0.59
CA THR A 104 4.24 22.02 -0.76
C THR A 104 5.33 21.59 -1.73
N LEU A 105 6.53 22.21 -1.69
CA LEU A 105 7.65 21.81 -2.54
C LEU A 105 8.10 20.37 -2.28
N VAL A 106 8.17 19.96 -1.01
CA VAL A 106 8.55 18.58 -0.63
C VAL A 106 7.45 17.60 -1.06
N GLU A 107 6.19 17.92 -0.82
CA GLU A 107 5.05 17.10 -1.24
C GLU A 107 5.02 16.91 -2.77
N GLU A 108 5.23 17.97 -3.56
CA GLU A 108 5.32 17.90 -5.02
C GLU A 108 6.49 17.04 -5.50
N HIS A 109 7.64 17.15 -4.83
CA HIS A 109 8.81 16.35 -5.17
C HIS A 109 8.57 14.86 -4.85
N ILE A 110 8.01 14.55 -3.68
CA ILE A 110 7.65 13.19 -3.29
C ILE A 110 6.62 12.60 -4.26
N LYS A 111 5.57 13.36 -4.62
CA LYS A 111 4.61 12.96 -5.65
C LYS A 111 5.31 12.56 -6.95
N THR A 112 6.25 13.39 -7.40
CA THR A 112 6.99 13.13 -8.65
C THR A 112 7.82 11.85 -8.56
N LEU A 113 8.47 11.61 -7.42
CA LEU A 113 9.24 10.39 -7.17
C LEU A 113 8.33 9.15 -7.16
N ILE A 114 7.19 9.23 -6.47
CA ILE A 114 6.22 8.14 -6.43
C ILE A 114 5.75 7.82 -7.85
N ILE A 115 5.27 8.81 -8.62
CA ILE A 115 4.79 8.58 -9.99
C ILE A 115 5.86 7.93 -10.87
N LYS A 116 7.13 8.35 -10.72
CA LYS A 116 8.24 7.86 -11.53
C LYS A 116 8.63 6.42 -11.19
N ASP A 117 8.70 6.09 -9.91
CA ASP A 117 9.30 4.85 -9.42
C ASP A 117 8.23 3.84 -8.94
N PHE A 118 6.94 4.14 -9.10
CA PHE A 118 5.84 3.25 -8.72
C PHE A 118 5.86 1.95 -9.53
N ASP A 119 5.87 0.83 -8.81
CA ASP A 119 5.76 -0.52 -9.39
C ASP A 119 4.47 -1.19 -8.87
N PRO A 120 3.46 -1.42 -9.74
CA PRO A 120 2.19 -1.98 -9.32
C PRO A 120 2.32 -3.39 -8.73
N LYS A 121 3.31 -4.18 -9.17
CA LYS A 121 3.49 -5.55 -8.68
C LYS A 121 4.00 -5.58 -7.25
N LYS A 122 4.92 -4.68 -6.90
CA LYS A 122 5.45 -4.55 -5.54
C LYS A 122 4.39 -4.00 -4.60
N ALA A 123 3.61 -3.03 -5.05
CA ALA A 123 2.50 -2.48 -4.27
C ALA A 123 1.46 -3.57 -3.96
N ASP A 124 1.10 -4.38 -4.96
CA ASP A 124 0.16 -5.49 -4.78
C ASP A 124 0.73 -6.58 -3.85
N LEU A 125 2.03 -6.89 -3.97
CA LEU A 125 2.69 -7.86 -3.07
C LEU A 125 2.58 -7.43 -1.61
N ILE A 126 3.00 -6.20 -1.29
CA ILE A 126 2.93 -5.64 0.08
C ILE A 126 1.49 -5.66 0.59
N PHE A 127 0.54 -5.28 -0.26
CA PHE A 127 -0.88 -5.27 0.09
C PHE A 127 -1.43 -6.68 0.38
N THR A 128 -0.97 -7.71 -0.34
CA THR A 128 -1.37 -9.10 -0.10
C THR A 128 -0.67 -9.73 1.09
N GLU A 129 0.58 -9.37 1.37
CA GLU A 129 1.38 -9.92 2.48
C GLU A 129 0.89 -9.44 3.85
N GLU A 130 0.51 -8.16 3.97
CA GLU A 130 0.01 -7.61 5.24
C GLU A 130 -1.42 -8.08 5.58
N GLY A 131 -2.15 -8.65 4.61
CA GLY A 131 -3.48 -9.25 4.78
C GLY A 131 -4.58 -8.31 5.31
N SER A 132 -4.25 -7.05 5.54
CA SER A 132 -5.08 -6.02 6.15
C SER A 132 -4.80 -4.67 5.51
N THR A 133 -5.76 -3.74 5.58
CA THR A 133 -5.57 -2.37 5.08
C THR A 133 -4.42 -1.71 5.85
N PRO A 134 -3.38 -1.22 5.16
CA PRO A 134 -2.30 -0.54 5.84
C PRO A 134 -2.79 0.76 6.49
N SER A 135 -2.48 1.00 7.76
CA SER A 135 -2.95 2.19 8.48
C SER A 135 -2.50 3.51 7.85
N TRP A 136 -1.29 3.52 7.29
CA TRP A 136 -0.76 4.68 6.56
C TRP A 136 -1.64 5.07 5.37
N LEU A 137 -2.32 4.10 4.74
CA LEU A 137 -3.17 4.34 3.57
C LEU A 137 -4.42 5.12 3.96
N GLU A 138 -5.05 4.75 5.07
CA GLU A 138 -6.21 5.46 5.63
C GLU A 138 -5.85 6.89 6.03
N GLU A 139 -4.67 7.09 6.63
CA GLU A 139 -4.16 8.42 6.96
C GLU A 139 -3.86 9.26 5.70
N MET A 140 -3.29 8.66 4.66
CA MET A 140 -2.99 9.36 3.40
C MET A 140 -4.25 9.84 2.69
N ILE A 141 -5.32 9.03 2.67
CA ILE A 141 -6.58 9.37 2.00
C ILE A 141 -7.27 10.60 2.62
N CYS A 142 -6.97 10.94 3.87
CA CYS A 142 -7.50 12.14 4.52
C CYS A 142 -7.09 13.45 3.83
N PHE A 143 -5.97 13.45 3.09
CA PHE A 143 -5.45 14.64 2.43
C PHE A 143 -5.76 14.66 0.93
N GLN A 144 -6.37 15.76 0.45
CA GLN A 144 -6.68 15.99 -0.97
C GLN A 144 -5.49 15.75 -1.89
N THR A 145 -4.34 16.29 -1.50
CA THR A 145 -3.07 16.21 -2.22
C THR A 145 -2.69 14.77 -2.58
N TRP A 146 -2.92 13.82 -1.69
CA TRP A 146 -2.60 12.40 -1.91
C TRP A 146 -3.73 11.67 -2.65
N ARG A 147 -4.99 12.06 -2.47
CA ARG A 147 -6.10 11.53 -3.28
C ARG A 147 -5.89 11.78 -4.77
N GLU A 148 -5.46 13.00 -5.13
CA GLU A 148 -5.09 13.33 -6.52
C GLU A 148 -3.98 12.44 -7.07
N LEU A 149 -2.97 12.11 -6.24
CA LEU A 149 -1.91 11.19 -6.63
C LEU A 149 -2.46 9.79 -6.93
N PHE A 150 -3.34 9.28 -6.08
CA PHE A 150 -3.96 7.97 -6.30
C PHE A 150 -4.84 7.93 -7.54
N TYR A 151 -5.54 9.01 -7.86
CA TYR A 151 -6.29 9.15 -9.12
C TYR A 151 -5.34 9.04 -10.32
N GLN A 152 -4.25 9.81 -10.32
CA GLN A 152 -3.25 9.77 -11.41
C GLN A 152 -2.59 8.40 -11.56
N LEU A 153 -2.31 7.71 -10.44
CA LEU A 153 -1.73 6.37 -10.47
C LEU A 153 -2.74 5.33 -10.99
N THR A 154 -4.03 5.47 -10.63
CA THR A 154 -5.09 4.57 -11.09
C THR A 154 -5.31 4.69 -12.60
N ASP A 155 -5.24 5.91 -13.15
CA ASP A 155 -5.31 6.12 -14.59
C ASP A 155 -4.12 5.49 -15.33
N GLN A 156 -2.92 5.48 -14.74
CA GLN A 156 -1.73 4.88 -15.34
C GLN A 156 -1.67 3.35 -15.17
N TYR A 157 -2.18 2.83 -14.05
CA TYR A 157 -2.11 1.43 -13.67
C TYR A 157 -3.50 0.91 -13.23
N PRO A 158 -4.47 0.81 -14.16
CA PRO A 158 -5.85 0.47 -13.83
C PRO A 158 -6.01 -0.95 -13.28
N ASP A 159 -5.03 -1.83 -13.49
CA ASP A 159 -5.08 -3.24 -13.07
C ASP A 159 -4.56 -3.51 -11.66
N CYS A 160 -3.86 -2.57 -11.03
CA CYS A 160 -3.27 -2.72 -9.71
C CYS A 160 -4.35 -2.92 -8.63
N LEU A 161 -4.25 -4.00 -7.86
CA LEU A 161 -5.22 -4.36 -6.83
C LEU A 161 -5.25 -3.32 -5.71
N MET A 162 -4.07 -2.88 -5.26
CA MET A 162 -3.93 -1.89 -4.19
C MET A 162 -4.60 -0.55 -4.58
N LEU A 163 -4.44 -0.11 -5.84
CA LEU A 163 -5.07 1.12 -6.33
C LEU A 163 -6.59 0.97 -6.44
N LYS A 164 -7.10 -0.17 -6.93
CA LYS A 164 -8.54 -0.46 -6.95
C LYS A 164 -9.15 -0.41 -5.54
N PHE A 165 -8.46 -1.01 -4.58
CA PHE A 165 -8.89 -0.97 -3.18
C PHE A 165 -8.83 0.45 -2.60
N THR A 166 -7.77 1.21 -2.90
CA THR A 166 -7.63 2.61 -2.49
C THR A 166 -8.78 3.47 -3.04
N MET A 167 -9.16 3.29 -4.30
CA MET A 167 -10.31 3.98 -4.89
C MET A 167 -11.61 3.67 -4.15
N LYS A 168 -11.80 2.41 -3.75
CA LYS A 168 -12.94 2.02 -2.92
C LYS A 168 -12.91 2.69 -1.54
N LEU A 169 -11.76 2.78 -0.88
CA LEU A 169 -11.64 3.48 0.41
C LEU A 169 -11.95 4.98 0.30
N ILE A 170 -11.45 5.63 -0.76
CA ILE A 170 -11.75 7.04 -1.05
C ILE A 170 -13.25 7.23 -1.27
N ALA A 171 -13.87 6.30 -2.00
CA ALA A 171 -15.31 6.27 -2.21
C ALA A 171 -16.08 6.12 -0.88
N ASP A 172 -15.74 5.11 -0.08
CA ASP A 172 -16.39 4.84 1.21
C ASP A 172 -16.23 6.00 2.20
N ALA A 173 -15.12 6.75 2.13
CA ALA A 173 -14.89 7.96 2.90
C ALA A 173 -15.72 9.18 2.45
N GLY A 174 -16.44 9.07 1.32
CA GLY A 174 -17.33 10.11 0.81
C GLY A 174 -16.67 11.14 -0.10
N TYR A 175 -15.39 10.97 -0.46
CA TYR A 175 -14.66 11.87 -1.37
C TYR A 175 -14.93 11.56 -2.86
N GLN A 176 -16.07 10.94 -3.15
CA GLN A 176 -16.42 10.42 -4.48
C GLN A 176 -16.57 11.55 -5.49
N GLY A 177 -17.07 12.72 -5.05
CA GLY A 177 -17.31 13.88 -5.91
C GLY A 177 -16.04 14.57 -6.45
N GLU A 178 -14.87 14.26 -5.88
CA GLU A 178 -13.57 14.80 -6.33
C GLU A 178 -12.97 14.00 -7.50
N ILE A 179 -13.59 12.85 -7.84
CA ILE A 179 -13.14 11.90 -8.88
C ILE A 179 -13.51 12.41 -10.29
N THR A 180 -14.09 13.60 -10.42
CA THR A 180 -14.46 14.26 -11.69
C THR A 180 -13.34 14.43 -12.70
N SER A 181 -12.08 14.29 -12.28
CA SER A 181 -10.91 14.37 -13.17
C SER A 181 -10.36 13.03 -13.65
N ALA A 182 -10.77 11.90 -13.06
CA ALA A 182 -10.16 10.59 -13.29
C ALA A 182 -11.10 9.65 -14.04
N SER A 183 -11.00 9.66 -15.37
CA SER A 183 -11.85 8.88 -16.28
C SER A 183 -11.78 7.37 -15.98
N SER A 184 -10.62 6.82 -15.59
CA SER A 184 -10.49 5.39 -15.31
C SER A 184 -11.13 4.98 -13.99
N ALA A 185 -11.12 5.85 -12.97
CA ALA A 185 -11.75 5.57 -11.68
C ALA A 185 -13.28 5.46 -11.77
N ALA A 186 -13.90 6.16 -12.73
CA ALA A 186 -15.33 6.07 -13.02
C ALA A 186 -15.78 4.69 -13.56
N HIS A 187 -14.84 3.86 -14.03
CA HIS A 187 -15.14 2.49 -14.50
C HIS A 187 -15.38 1.51 -13.34
N GLN A 188 -15.04 1.89 -12.11
CA GLN A 188 -15.33 1.06 -10.93
C GLN A 188 -16.79 1.26 -10.50
N PRO A 189 -17.58 0.18 -10.37
CA PRO A 189 -19.02 0.29 -10.17
C PRO A 189 -19.40 0.97 -8.85
N GLU A 190 -18.63 0.78 -7.78
CA GLU A 190 -18.87 1.42 -6.48
C GLU A 190 -18.64 2.94 -6.54
N VAL A 191 -17.56 3.36 -7.19
CA VAL A 191 -17.20 4.77 -7.42
C VAL A 191 -18.25 5.45 -8.30
N PHE A 192 -18.66 4.78 -9.39
CA PHE A 192 -19.70 5.25 -10.29
C PHE A 192 -21.05 5.42 -9.58
N CYS A 193 -21.47 4.43 -8.78
CA CYS A 193 -22.71 4.53 -8.01
C CYS A 193 -22.66 5.65 -6.97
N GLY A 194 -21.50 5.89 -6.35
CA GLY A 194 -21.32 7.00 -5.42
C GLY A 194 -21.37 8.36 -6.13
N LEU A 195 -20.73 8.49 -7.29
CA LEU A 195 -20.83 9.68 -8.14
C LEU A 195 -22.28 9.99 -8.52
N ILE A 196 -23.05 8.99 -8.97
CA ILE A 196 -24.49 9.16 -9.25
C ILE A 196 -25.26 9.61 -8.02
N LYS A 197 -24.98 9.05 -6.84
CA LYS A 197 -25.64 9.45 -5.59
C LYS A 197 -25.35 10.90 -5.22
N THR A 198 -24.10 11.33 -5.32
CA THR A 198 -23.71 12.73 -5.10
C THR A 198 -24.43 13.65 -6.08
N LEU A 199 -24.41 13.32 -7.37
CA LEU A 199 -25.10 14.08 -8.41
C LEU A 199 -26.61 14.17 -8.18
N LEU A 200 -27.26 13.06 -7.82
CA LEU A 200 -28.69 13.06 -7.52
C LEU A 200 -28.97 13.93 -6.28
N THR A 201 -28.09 13.91 -5.30
CA THR A 201 -28.20 14.75 -4.10
C THR A 201 -28.02 16.22 -4.45
N ASP A 202 -27.06 16.55 -5.29
CA ASP A 202 -26.80 17.93 -5.76
C ASP A 202 -27.97 18.44 -6.61
N ILE A 203 -28.53 17.62 -7.50
CA ILE A 203 -29.74 17.94 -8.29
C ILE A 203 -30.95 18.15 -7.39
N ILE A 204 -31.13 17.32 -6.36
CA ILE A 204 -32.28 17.42 -5.44
C ILE A 204 -32.14 18.64 -4.51
N THR A 205 -30.91 19.02 -4.15
CA THR A 205 -30.62 20.16 -3.27
C THR A 205 -30.47 21.49 -4.02
N ALA A 206 -30.26 21.45 -5.34
CA ALA A 206 -30.20 22.62 -6.20
C ALA A 206 -31.50 23.44 -6.09
N SER A 207 -31.36 24.70 -5.70
CA SER A 207 -32.50 25.62 -5.52
C SER A 207 -32.86 26.36 -6.81
N SER A 208 -32.04 26.23 -7.86
CA SER A 208 -32.26 26.88 -9.15
C SER A 208 -32.14 25.90 -10.34
N PRO A 209 -32.97 26.07 -11.38
CA PRO A 209 -32.92 25.20 -12.57
C PRO A 209 -31.64 25.36 -13.39
N ASN A 210 -30.89 26.46 -13.24
CA ASN A 210 -29.61 26.67 -13.94
C ASN A 210 -28.47 25.85 -13.32
N GLU A 211 -28.41 25.74 -11.99
CA GLU A 211 -27.41 24.90 -11.29
C GLU A 211 -27.63 23.42 -11.64
N MET A 212 -28.90 22.99 -11.74
CA MET A 212 -29.25 21.64 -12.18
C MET A 212 -28.77 21.34 -13.62
N GLU A 213 -28.91 22.29 -14.53
CA GLU A 213 -28.50 22.12 -15.93
C GLU A 213 -26.97 22.11 -16.09
N GLU A 214 -26.25 22.86 -15.25
CA GLU A 214 -24.78 22.90 -15.24
C GLU A 214 -24.18 21.60 -14.69
N SER A 215 -24.67 21.10 -13.55
CA SER A 215 -24.24 19.82 -12.98
C SER A 215 -24.55 18.63 -13.90
N LEU A 216 -25.69 18.66 -14.61
CA LEU A 216 -26.02 17.63 -15.60
C LEU A 216 -25.11 17.68 -16.84
N LYS A 217 -24.74 18.88 -17.30
CA LYS A 217 -23.82 19.05 -18.44
C LYS A 217 -22.41 18.58 -18.11
N GLU A 218 -21.89 18.94 -16.94
CA GLU A 218 -20.57 18.50 -16.48
C GLU A 218 -20.50 16.97 -16.43
N PHE A 219 -21.55 16.31 -15.93
CA PHE A 219 -21.63 14.85 -15.91
C PHE A 219 -21.74 14.22 -17.31
N CYS A 220 -22.61 14.75 -18.19
CA CYS A 220 -22.80 14.17 -19.52
C CYS A 220 -21.55 14.31 -20.40
N VAL A 221 -20.81 15.41 -20.28
CA VAL A 221 -19.60 15.64 -21.06
C VAL A 221 -18.43 14.82 -20.52
N SER A 222 -18.29 14.69 -19.19
CA SER A 222 -17.15 13.99 -18.58
C SER A 222 -17.28 12.47 -18.57
N TYR A 223 -18.49 11.91 -18.50
CA TYR A 223 -18.66 10.46 -18.26
C TYR A 223 -19.38 9.71 -19.37
N MET A 224 -20.29 10.35 -20.12
CA MET A 224 -20.93 9.65 -21.26
C MET A 224 -20.07 9.65 -22.52
N TYR A 225 -19.23 10.66 -22.76
CA TYR A 225 -18.34 10.68 -23.92
C TYR A 225 -17.18 9.67 -23.79
N ASP A 226 -16.55 9.58 -22.62
CA ASP A 226 -15.46 8.62 -22.39
C ASP A 226 -15.94 7.16 -22.43
N MET A 227 -17.15 6.88 -21.93
CA MET A 227 -17.73 5.53 -21.99
C MET A 227 -18.21 5.15 -23.41
N TYR A 228 -18.59 6.11 -24.27
CA TYR A 228 -19.00 5.86 -25.66
C TYR A 228 -17.83 5.82 -26.65
N CYS A 229 -16.70 6.45 -26.35
CA CYS A 229 -15.51 6.45 -27.23
C CYS A 229 -14.64 5.18 -27.11
N MET A 230 -14.94 4.26 -26.20
CA MET A 230 -14.24 2.98 -26.04
C MET A 230 -15.08 1.72 -26.36
N ILE A 231 -16.33 1.86 -26.83
CA ILE A 231 -17.11 0.78 -27.46
C ILE A 231 -16.93 0.85 -28.97
#